data_AF-D1L6E8-F1
#
_entry.id   AF-D1L6E8-F1
#
_cell.length_a   1.000
_cell.length_b   1.000
_cell.length_c   1.000
_cell.angle_alpha   90.00
_cell.angle_beta   90.00
_cell.angle_gamma   90.00
#
_symmetry.space_group_name_H-M   'P 1'
#
loop_
_entity.id
_entity.type
_entity.pdbx_description
1 polymer ?
#
loop_
_entity_poly.entity_id
_entity_poly.type
_entity_poly.pdbx_seq_one_letter_code
_entity_poly.pdbx_strand_id
1 'polypeptide(L)'
;SKLKAKFEALQRTQRHLLGEDLGPLSVKELQQLEKQLECSLSQAGQRKTQLMMEQVEELRRKERQLGEINRQLKHKLDAEGGSSNNYRAMQQITWAAGTVVDESAAAYHMHQHQNQNQNQPNHSGAMDCEPTPA
;
A
#
# COMPACT_ATOMS: atom_id res chain seq x y z
N SER A 1 -40.92 -20.17 28.79
CA SER A 1 -41.39 -18.91 28.13
C SER A 1 -41.11 -18.98 26.64
N LYS A 2 -41.98 -18.38 25.79
CA LYS A 2 -41.81 -18.33 24.33
C LYS A 2 -40.46 -17.75 23.90
N LEU A 3 -39.92 -16.79 24.65
CA LEU A 3 -38.63 -16.17 24.36
C LEU A 3 -37.45 -17.15 24.50
N LYS A 4 -37.44 -17.95 25.58
CA LYS A 4 -36.39 -18.95 25.83
C LYS A 4 -36.33 -20.00 24.71
N ALA A 5 -37.48 -20.47 24.24
CA ALA A 5 -37.54 -21.43 23.13
C ALA A 5 -37.00 -20.85 21.81
N LYS A 6 -37.27 -19.56 21.51
CA LYS A 6 -36.70 -18.88 20.34
C LYS A 6 -35.19 -18.74 20.43
N PHE A 7 -34.67 -18.39 21.61
CA PHE A 7 -33.23 -18.28 21.85
C PHE A 7 -32.53 -19.64 21.65
N GLU A 8 -33.06 -20.71 22.24
CA GLU A 8 -32.50 -22.06 22.11
C GLU A 8 -32.57 -22.58 20.66
N ALA A 9 -33.61 -22.22 19.90
CA ALA A 9 -33.68 -22.53 18.48
C ALA A 9 -32.59 -21.78 17.69
N LEU A 10 -32.41 -20.49 17.93
CA LEU A 10 -31.38 -19.69 17.26
C LEU A 10 -29.96 -20.18 17.59
N GLN A 11 -29.68 -20.48 18.85
CA GLN A 11 -28.38 -21.00 19.30
C GLN A 11 -28.08 -22.36 18.67
N ARG A 12 -29.09 -23.24 18.51
CA ARG A 12 -28.93 -24.50 17.75
C ARG A 12 -28.57 -24.24 16.30
N THR A 13 -29.28 -23.35 15.62
CA THR A 13 -28.95 -22.99 14.23
C THR A 13 -27.54 -22.42 14.11
N GLN A 14 -27.10 -21.58 15.06
CA GLN A 14 -25.73 -21.05 15.07
C GLN A 14 -24.69 -22.18 15.18
N ARG A 15 -24.88 -23.14 16.09
CA ARG A 15 -23.99 -24.29 16.22
C ARG A 15 -23.91 -25.10 14.92
N HIS A 16 -25.03 -25.36 14.27
CA HIS A 16 -25.03 -26.03 12.97
C HIS A 16 -24.23 -25.25 11.91
N LEU A 17 -24.42 -23.92 11.83
CA LEU A 17 -23.65 -23.06 10.90
C LEU A 17 -22.14 -23.05 11.19
N LEU A 18 -21.75 -23.33 12.43
CA LEU A 18 -20.34 -23.49 12.85
C LEU A 18 -19.82 -24.93 12.66
N GLY A 19 -20.65 -25.85 12.14
CA GLY A 19 -20.29 -27.25 11.97
C GLY A 19 -20.41 -28.10 13.25
N GLU A 20 -21.07 -27.58 14.28
CA GLU A 20 -21.29 -28.26 15.56
C GLU A 20 -22.67 -28.94 15.61
N ASP A 21 -22.82 -29.94 16.48
CA ASP A 21 -24.06 -30.68 16.73
C ASP A 21 -24.77 -31.20 15.46
N LEU A 22 -24.00 -31.66 14.48
CA LEU A 22 -24.57 -32.07 13.18
C LEU A 22 -25.27 -33.43 13.20
N GLY A 23 -25.03 -34.27 14.21
CA GLY A 23 -25.56 -35.64 14.31
C GLY A 23 -27.08 -35.79 14.15
N PRO A 24 -27.92 -34.86 14.65
CA PRO A 24 -29.37 -34.91 14.47
C PRO A 24 -29.87 -34.50 13.07
N LEU A 25 -29.02 -33.95 12.20
CA LEU A 25 -29.42 -33.51 10.86
C LEU A 25 -29.45 -34.70 9.89
N SER A 26 -30.47 -34.74 9.04
CA SER A 26 -30.51 -35.66 7.91
C SER A 26 -29.54 -35.25 6.80
N VAL A 27 -29.20 -36.19 5.91
CA VAL A 27 -28.36 -35.93 4.73
C VAL A 27 -28.86 -34.75 3.90
N LYS A 28 -30.18 -34.62 3.73
CA LYS A 28 -30.80 -33.53 2.98
C LYS A 28 -30.60 -32.17 3.67
N GLU A 29 -30.73 -32.13 5.00
CA GLU A 29 -30.51 -30.90 5.77
C GLU A 29 -29.03 -30.50 5.79
N LEU A 30 -28.12 -31.48 5.85
CA LEU A 30 -26.68 -31.24 5.73
C LEU A 30 -26.31 -30.65 4.37
N GLN A 31 -26.84 -31.21 3.27
CA GLN A 31 -26.63 -30.67 1.92
C GLN A 31 -27.17 -29.23 1.78
N GLN A 32 -28.31 -28.95 2.40
CA GLN A 32 -28.87 -27.59 2.40
C GLN A 32 -28.00 -26.62 3.20
N LEU A 33 -27.49 -27.05 4.35
CA LEU A 33 -26.58 -26.28 5.19
C LEU A 33 -25.27 -25.98 4.45
N GLU A 34 -24.67 -26.98 3.83
CA GLU A 34 -23.45 -26.85 3.01
C GLU A 34 -23.66 -25.82 1.89
N LYS A 35 -24.73 -25.96 1.11
CA LYS A 35 -25.07 -25.01 0.04
C LYS A 35 -25.26 -23.58 0.57
N GLN A 36 -25.90 -23.42 1.73
CA GLN A 36 -26.08 -22.11 2.37
C GLN A 36 -24.74 -21.49 2.75
N LEU A 37 -23.83 -22.27 3.33
CA LEU A 37 -22.50 -21.81 3.72
C LEU A 37 -21.66 -21.45 2.50
N GLU A 38 -21.67 -22.28 1.45
CA GLU A 38 -20.97 -22.03 0.19
C GLU A 38 -21.44 -20.73 -0.47
N CYS A 39 -22.75 -20.54 -0.61
CA CYS A 39 -23.31 -19.31 -1.18
C CYS A 39 -22.90 -18.08 -0.36
N SER A 40 -22.98 -18.17 0.97
CA SER A 40 -22.66 -17.06 1.87
C SER A 40 -21.17 -16.72 1.84
N LEU A 41 -20.30 -17.73 1.79
CA LEU A 41 -18.85 -17.57 1.66
C LEU A 41 -18.49 -16.93 0.32
N SER A 42 -19.09 -17.40 -0.78
CA SER A 42 -18.90 -16.81 -2.11
C SER A 42 -19.31 -15.33 -2.12
N GLN A 43 -20.47 -14.99 -1.58
CA GLN A 43 -20.94 -13.60 -1.49
C GLN A 43 -20.00 -12.73 -0.64
N ALA A 44 -19.55 -13.23 0.51
CA ALA A 44 -18.61 -12.52 1.37
C ALA A 44 -17.26 -12.29 0.66
N GLY A 45 -16.74 -13.31 -0.04
CA GLY A 45 -15.52 -13.21 -0.83
C GLY A 45 -15.63 -12.22 -1.98
N GLN A 46 -16.75 -12.25 -2.72
CA GLN A 46 -17.03 -11.30 -3.79
C GLN A 46 -17.10 -9.86 -3.25
N ARG A 47 -17.82 -9.64 -2.15
CA ARG A 47 -17.93 -8.31 -1.52
C ARG A 47 -16.57 -7.81 -1.04
N LYS A 48 -15.76 -8.66 -0.40
CA LYS A 48 -14.40 -8.31 0.02
C LYS A 48 -13.55 -7.89 -1.18
N THR A 49 -13.60 -8.65 -2.26
CA THR A 49 -12.85 -8.36 -3.49
C THR A 49 -13.29 -7.02 -4.10
N GLN A 50 -14.60 -6.79 -4.20
CA GLN A 50 -15.17 -5.55 -4.70
C GLN A 50 -14.66 -4.33 -3.91
N LEU A 51 -14.74 -4.39 -2.57
CA LEU A 51 -14.26 -3.31 -1.70
C LEU A 51 -12.75 -3.06 -1.85
N MET A 52 -11.96 -4.13 -2.01
CA MET A 52 -10.51 -4.00 -2.24
C MET A 52 -10.21 -3.34 -3.58
N MET A 53 -10.94 -3.69 -4.65
CA MET A 53 -10.79 -3.07 -5.96
C MET A 53 -11.15 -1.58 -5.92
N GLU A 54 -12.27 -1.23 -5.28
CA GLU A 54 -12.68 0.17 -5.07
C GLU A 54 -11.60 0.96 -4.32
N GLN A 55 -10.99 0.37 -3.28
CA GLN A 55 -9.90 1.01 -2.53
C GLN A 55 -8.64 1.23 -3.39
N VAL A 56 -8.30 0.28 -4.27
CA VAL A 56 -7.17 0.43 -5.21
C VAL A 56 -7.44 1.55 -6.21
N GLU A 57 -8.66 1.62 -6.75
CA GLU A 57 -9.04 2.68 -7.69
C GLU A 57 -9.02 4.06 -7.05
N GLU A 58 -9.52 4.16 -5.81
CA GLU A 58 -9.47 5.37 -4.98
C GLU A 58 -8.02 5.86 -4.80
N LEU A 59 -7.12 4.96 -4.41
CA LEU A 59 -5.71 5.29 -4.22
C LEU A 59 -5.05 5.72 -5.52
N ARG A 60 -5.29 5.02 -6.63
CA ARG A 60 -4.78 5.39 -7.96
C ARG A 60 -5.26 6.78 -8.40
N ARG A 61 -6.49 7.15 -8.07
CA ARG A 61 -7.01 8.49 -8.38
C ARG A 61 -6.32 9.57 -7.55
N LYS A 62 -6.14 9.32 -6.24
CA LYS A 62 -5.39 10.22 -5.35
C LYS A 62 -3.94 10.38 -5.79
N GLU A 63 -3.28 9.29 -6.19
CA GLU A 63 -1.92 9.31 -6.73
C GLU A 63 -1.84 10.21 -7.97
N ARG A 64 -2.74 10.05 -8.94
CA ARG A 64 -2.77 10.93 -10.13
C ARG A 64 -2.99 12.39 -9.77
N GLN A 65 -3.94 12.68 -8.88
CA GLN A 65 -4.24 14.04 -8.46
C GLN A 65 -3.04 14.70 -7.75
N LEU A 66 -2.41 13.98 -6.82
CA LEU A 66 -1.21 14.46 -6.13
C LEU A 66 -0.03 14.61 -7.09
N GLY A 67 0.13 13.68 -8.03
CA GLY A 67 1.15 13.78 -9.08
C GLY A 67 0.99 15.03 -9.94
N GLU A 68 -0.24 15.38 -10.30
CA GLU A 68 -0.54 16.60 -11.07
C GLU A 68 -0.30 17.87 -10.26
N ILE A 69 -0.77 17.93 -9.00
CA ILE A 69 -0.49 19.05 -8.10
C ILE A 69 1.03 19.23 -7.91
N ASN A 70 1.77 18.13 -7.70
CA ASN A 70 3.21 18.17 -7.53
C ASN A 70 3.91 18.69 -8.79
N ARG A 71 3.47 18.27 -9.99
CA ARG A 71 3.98 18.78 -11.27
C ARG A 71 3.75 20.30 -11.39
N GLN A 72 2.56 20.78 -11.06
CA GLN A 72 2.23 22.21 -11.10
C GLN A 72 3.08 23.01 -10.12
N LEU A 73 3.27 22.51 -8.90
CA LEU A 73 4.13 23.15 -7.90
C LEU A 73 5.59 23.20 -8.35
N LYS A 74 6.12 22.13 -8.94
CA LYS A 74 7.46 22.10 -9.53
C LYS A 74 7.62 23.16 -10.63
N HIS A 75 6.67 23.24 -11.55
CA HIS A 75 6.69 24.27 -12.60
C HIS A 75 6.67 25.69 -12.05
N LYS A 76 5.85 25.97 -11.03
CA LYS A 76 5.83 27.28 -10.36
C LYS A 76 7.16 27.61 -9.69
N LEU A 77 7.75 26.63 -8.99
CA LEU A 77 9.04 26.78 -8.33
C LEU A 77 10.17 27.06 -9.33
N ASP A 78 10.17 26.35 -10.46
CA ASP A 78 11.16 26.54 -11.52
C ASP A 78 10.98 27.91 -12.22
N ALA A 79 9.74 28.42 -12.32
CA ALA A 79 9.43 29.71 -12.94
C ALA A 79 9.70 30.93 -12.05
N GLU A 80 9.56 30.81 -10.72
CA GLU A 80 9.75 31.94 -9.77
C GLU A 80 11.22 32.23 -9.39
N GLY A 81 12.18 31.43 -9.85
CA GLY A 81 13.59 31.79 -9.80
C GLY A 81 14.51 30.62 -9.42
N GLY A 82 15.54 30.40 -10.23
CA GLY A 82 16.53 29.32 -10.15
C GLY A 82 17.45 29.29 -8.90
N SER A 83 16.99 29.76 -7.74
CA SER A 83 17.71 29.67 -6.46
C SER A 83 17.34 28.44 -5.61
N SER A 84 16.57 27.49 -6.15
CA SER A 84 15.94 26.40 -5.38
C SER A 84 16.64 25.03 -5.45
N ASN A 85 17.93 24.96 -5.75
CA ASN A 85 18.65 23.67 -5.71
C ASN A 85 18.75 23.11 -4.28
N ASN A 86 18.85 23.98 -3.26
CA ASN A 86 18.97 23.57 -1.86
C ASN A 86 17.66 22.98 -1.29
N TYR A 87 16.51 23.58 -1.61
CA TYR A 87 15.21 23.11 -1.13
C TYR A 87 14.76 21.81 -1.81
N ARG A 88 15.14 21.61 -3.09
CA ARG A 88 14.85 20.38 -3.84
C ARG A 88 15.64 19.18 -3.31
N ALA A 89 16.92 19.39 -2.97
CA ALA A 89 17.75 18.36 -2.34
C ALA A 89 17.22 17.97 -0.95
N MET A 90 16.85 18.96 -0.13
CA MET A 90 16.26 18.73 1.20
C MET A 90 14.92 18.00 1.13
N GLN A 91 14.04 18.32 0.18
CA GLN A 91 12.78 17.59 -0.01
C GLN A 91 13.01 16.12 -0.41
N GLN A 92 13.95 15.81 -1.31
CA GLN A 92 14.24 14.42 -1.67
C GLN A 92 14.69 13.58 -0.46
N ILE A 93 15.49 14.17 0.44
CA ILE A 93 15.93 13.52 1.67
C ILE A 93 14.75 13.23 2.59
N THR A 94 13.83 14.19 2.80
CA THR A 94 12.66 14.00 3.67
C THR A 94 11.67 12.96 3.13
N TRP A 95 11.42 12.93 1.81
CA TRP A 95 10.56 11.92 1.18
C TRP A 95 11.18 10.52 1.20
N ALA A 96 12.51 10.41 1.09
CA ALA A 96 13.21 9.14 1.24
C ALA A 96 13.28 8.69 2.71
N ALA A 97 13.43 9.61 3.66
CA ALA A 97 13.50 9.32 5.10
C ALA A 97 12.20 8.73 5.65
N GLY A 98 11.04 9.02 5.06
CA GLY A 98 9.78 8.35 5.41
C GLY A 98 9.77 6.83 5.21
N THR A 99 10.79 6.27 4.56
CA THR A 99 10.99 4.82 4.39
C THR A 99 11.96 4.20 5.40
N VAL A 100 12.68 5.00 6.20
CA VAL A 100 13.66 4.52 7.18
C VAL A 100 13.43 5.14 8.55
N VAL A 101 13.22 4.30 9.56
CA VAL A 101 12.86 4.68 10.95
C VAL A 101 14.03 5.25 11.78
N ASP A 102 15.12 5.72 11.17
CA ASP A 102 16.30 6.18 11.92
C ASP A 102 16.87 7.52 11.41
N GLU A 103 16.90 8.50 12.32
CA GLU A 103 17.31 9.89 12.14
C GLU A 103 18.80 10.03 11.77
N SER A 104 19.59 9.01 12.07
CA SER A 104 21.03 8.92 11.78
C SER A 104 21.34 8.94 10.28
N ALA A 105 20.50 8.32 9.43
CA ALA A 105 20.76 8.19 8.00
C ALA A 105 20.72 9.54 7.24
N ALA A 106 19.88 10.49 7.69
CA ALA A 106 19.79 11.82 7.12
C ALA A 106 21.08 12.63 7.34
N ALA A 107 21.72 12.48 8.50
CA ALA A 107 22.97 13.16 8.84
C ALA A 107 24.15 12.65 7.99
N TYR A 108 24.24 11.35 7.73
CA TYR A 108 25.30 10.77 6.89
C TYR A 108 25.23 11.27 5.44
N HIS A 109 24.03 11.40 4.88
CA HIS A 109 23.87 11.84 3.48
C HIS A 109 24.21 13.33 3.31
N MET A 110 23.90 14.17 4.32
CA MET A 110 24.24 15.59 4.31
C MET A 110 25.76 15.83 4.41
N HIS A 111 26.46 15.03 5.22
CA HIS A 111 27.92 15.12 5.38
C HIS A 111 28.68 14.72 4.10
N GLN A 112 28.17 13.74 3.34
CA GLN A 112 28.81 13.27 2.11
C GLN A 112 28.77 14.33 0.99
N HIS A 113 27.70 15.10 0.89
CA HIS A 113 27.54 16.14 -0.14
C HIS A 113 28.40 17.38 0.14
N GLN A 114 28.69 17.70 1.40
CA GLN A 114 29.55 18.82 1.77
C GLN A 114 31.03 18.55 1.44
N ASN A 115 31.45 17.28 1.49
CA ASN A 115 32.83 16.87 1.21
C ASN A 115 33.17 16.86 -0.30
N GLN A 116 32.18 16.70 -1.18
CA GLN A 116 32.38 16.78 -2.63
C GLN A 116 32.69 18.21 -3.13
N ASN A 117 32.38 19.24 -2.35
CA ASN A 117 32.58 20.63 -2.77
C ASN A 117 33.98 21.20 -2.42
N GLN A 118 34.84 20.43 -1.73
CA GLN A 118 36.22 20.84 -1.41
C GLN A 118 37.30 20.19 -2.30
N ASN A 119 36.94 19.22 -3.15
CA ASN A 119 37.92 18.38 -3.85
C ASN A 119 37.83 18.43 -5.39
N GLN A 120 37.71 19.63 -5.99
CA GLN A 120 38.00 19.77 -7.42
C GLN A 120 39.49 20.10 -7.65
N PRO A 121 40.31 19.16 -8.14
CA PRO A 121 41.51 19.53 -8.88
C PRO A 121 41.16 19.84 -10.33
N ASN A 122 41.79 20.90 -10.83
CA ASN A 122 41.76 21.39 -12.20
C ASN A 122 42.52 20.42 -13.13
N HIS A 123 42.15 20.43 -14.41
CA HIS A 123 42.86 19.90 -15.60
C HIS A 123 42.59 18.45 -16.09
N SER A 124 41.94 18.42 -17.27
CA SER A 124 42.41 17.83 -18.55
C SER A 124 42.98 16.41 -18.60
N GLY A 125 42.37 15.54 -19.43
CA GLY A 125 43.10 14.42 -20.06
C GLY A 125 42.25 13.27 -20.59
N ALA A 126 42.10 13.24 -21.93
CA ALA A 126 42.06 12.10 -22.85
C ALA A 126 41.05 10.93 -22.70
N MET A 127 40.53 10.56 -23.87
CA MET A 127 39.67 9.42 -24.21
C MET A 127 40.31 8.07 -23.88
N ASP A 128 39.49 7.03 -23.68
CA ASP A 128 39.46 5.88 -24.60
C ASP A 128 38.23 5.00 -24.36
N CYS A 129 37.57 4.66 -25.46
CA CYS A 129 36.44 3.73 -25.53
C CYS A 129 36.94 2.29 -25.68
N GLU A 130 36.23 1.30 -25.13
CA GLU A 130 35.86 0.09 -25.89
C GLU A 130 34.64 -0.64 -25.29
N PRO A 131 33.85 -1.35 -26.11
CA PRO A 131 32.58 -1.98 -25.74
C PRO A 131 32.75 -3.47 -25.38
N THR A 132 31.84 -3.97 -24.54
CA THR A 132 31.74 -5.38 -24.14
C THR A 132 31.19 -6.25 -25.28
N PRO A 133 31.77 -7.44 -25.60
CA PRO A 133 31.09 -8.43 -26.41
C PRO A 133 30.32 -9.47 -25.56
N ALA A 134 29.44 -10.18 -26.26
CA ALA A 134 28.32 -11.03 -25.82
C ALA A 134 28.59 -12.09 -24.74
#